data_AF-A0A3D1TU43-F1
#
_entry.id   AF-A0A3D1TU43-F1
#
_cell.length_a   1.000
_cell.length_b   1.000
_cell.length_c   1.000
_cell.angle_alpha   90.00
_cell.angle_beta   90.00
_cell.angle_gamma   90.00
#
_symmetry.space_group_name_H-M   'P 1'
#
loop_
_entity.id
_entity.type
_entity.pdbx_description
1 polymer ?
#
loop_
_entity_poly.entity_id
_entity_poly.type
_entity_poly.pdbx_seq_one_letter_code
_entity_poly.pdbx_strand_id
1 'polypeptide(L)'
;MFLNRFVRQRRSDESGSALVVVIGVMAVGLILTTLALNSVVHGLGFTTATRAGVQSQGGAEAGLAAARAGLYPDATSHLNNCATQPTSATYASSTASTPIYAATVDQYDATGWHLVACPTASTTQVRITSTGTAQARGVAGQTAGYHSKVEAVLKWLTPGTVPSGVGMYLYGGAAVEANSSLDLSESTSAGLMIKNGDLYCNKNGTVINGSVLVNGNLTFAD
;
A
#
# COMPACT_ATOMS: atom_id res chain seq x y z
N MET A 1 -27.58 -33.67 -101.49
CA MET A 1 -28.52 -32.83 -100.73
C MET A 1 -28.39 -33.22 -99.26
N PHE A 2 -28.23 -32.23 -98.38
CA PHE A 2 -28.32 -32.30 -96.91
C PHE A 2 -27.35 -33.21 -96.14
N LEU A 3 -26.32 -32.60 -95.54
CA LEU A 3 -25.88 -32.82 -94.15
C LEU A 3 -24.61 -31.99 -93.88
N ASN A 4 -24.77 -30.67 -93.82
CA ASN A 4 -23.68 -29.81 -93.36
C ASN A 4 -24.23 -28.51 -92.75
N ARG A 5 -24.96 -28.60 -91.63
CA ARG A 5 -25.44 -27.39 -90.93
C ARG A 5 -25.99 -27.61 -89.51
N PHE A 6 -25.22 -28.18 -88.58
CA PHE A 6 -25.60 -28.14 -87.16
C PHE A 6 -24.45 -27.97 -86.17
N VAL A 7 -23.33 -27.38 -86.60
CA VAL A 7 -22.30 -26.91 -85.67
C VAL A 7 -22.25 -25.39 -85.73
N ARG A 8 -23.32 -24.75 -85.24
CA ARG A 8 -23.33 -23.31 -84.98
C ARG A 8 -23.83 -23.06 -83.57
N GLN A 9 -22.96 -22.40 -82.80
CA GLN A 9 -23.26 -21.61 -81.60
C GLN A 9 -23.61 -22.38 -80.31
N ARG A 10 -22.58 -22.89 -79.65
CA ARG A 10 -22.40 -22.61 -78.21
C ARG A 10 -21.33 -21.53 -78.08
N ARG A 11 -21.72 -20.26 -78.18
CA ARG A 11 -20.95 -19.19 -77.55
C ARG A 11 -21.25 -19.33 -76.06
N SER A 12 -20.29 -19.90 -75.36
CA SER A 12 -20.19 -19.97 -73.92
C SER A 12 -20.30 -18.53 -73.36
N ASP A 13 -21.33 -18.28 -72.56
CA ASP A 13 -21.41 -17.08 -71.70
C ASP A 13 -20.38 -17.26 -70.56
N GLU A 14 -19.11 -16.94 -70.85
CA GLU A 14 -18.00 -16.99 -69.87
C GLU A 14 -18.08 -15.87 -68.81
N SER A 15 -19.03 -14.94 -68.98
CA SER A 15 -19.34 -13.87 -68.02
C SER A 15 -19.75 -14.41 -66.64
N GLY A 16 -20.36 -15.59 -66.59
CA GLY A 16 -20.81 -16.23 -65.34
C GLY A 16 -19.68 -16.88 -64.54
N SER A 17 -18.68 -17.48 -65.20
CA SER A 17 -17.55 -18.15 -64.51
C SER A 17 -16.57 -17.13 -63.93
N ALA A 18 -16.38 -15.98 -64.60
CA ALA A 18 -15.56 -14.89 -64.08
C ALA A 18 -16.11 -14.33 -62.75
N LEU A 19 -17.44 -14.21 -62.63
CA LEU A 19 -18.08 -13.66 -61.43
C LEU A 19 -17.96 -14.61 -60.23
N VAL A 20 -18.04 -15.93 -60.46
CA VAL A 20 -17.85 -16.96 -59.41
C VAL A 20 -16.41 -16.93 -58.86
N VAL A 21 -15.41 -16.73 -59.71
CA VAL A 21 -14.01 -16.62 -59.28
C VAL A 21 -13.78 -15.37 -58.41
N VAL A 22 -14.35 -14.22 -58.79
CA VAL A 22 -14.22 -12.98 -58.02
C VAL A 22 -14.89 -13.10 -56.65
N ILE A 23 -16.09 -13.69 -56.58
CA ILE A 23 -16.77 -13.94 -55.29
C ILE A 23 -15.95 -14.89 -54.42
N GLY A 24 -15.35 -15.94 -55.01
CA GLY A 24 -14.47 -16.87 -54.28
C GLY A 24 -13.24 -16.17 -53.69
N VAL A 25 -12.58 -15.31 -54.47
CA VAL A 25 -11.41 -14.54 -54.00
C VAL A 25 -11.81 -13.52 -52.93
N MET A 26 -12.96 -12.84 -53.09
CA MET A 26 -13.48 -11.93 -52.08
C MET A 26 -13.84 -12.65 -50.78
N ALA A 27 -14.45 -13.84 -50.85
CA ALA A 27 -14.78 -14.64 -49.68
C ALA A 27 -13.53 -15.08 -48.90
N VAL A 28 -12.49 -15.55 -49.61
CA VAL A 28 -11.20 -15.88 -48.99
C VAL A 28 -10.54 -14.64 -48.39
N GLY A 29 -10.58 -13.50 -49.09
CA GLY A 29 -10.08 -12.22 -48.57
C GLY A 29 -10.79 -11.79 -47.29
N LEU A 30 -12.11 -11.94 -47.19
CA LEU A 30 -12.88 -11.66 -45.97
C LEU A 30 -12.50 -12.59 -44.81
N ILE A 31 -12.28 -13.87 -45.07
CA ILE A 31 -11.84 -14.82 -44.04
C ILE A 31 -10.45 -14.45 -43.52
N LEU A 32 -9.51 -14.12 -44.41
CA LEU A 32 -8.15 -13.74 -44.02
C LEU A 32 -8.11 -12.42 -43.25
N THR A 33 -8.88 -11.43 -43.69
CA THR A 33 -8.95 -10.13 -42.99
C THR A 33 -9.61 -10.25 -41.62
N THR A 34 -10.67 -11.04 -41.47
CA THR A 34 -11.29 -11.27 -40.15
C THR A 34 -10.36 -12.02 -39.20
N LEU A 35 -9.60 -13.01 -39.67
CA LEU A 35 -8.57 -13.69 -38.89
C LEU A 35 -7.46 -12.74 -38.43
N ALA A 36 -6.98 -11.87 -39.34
CA ALA A 36 -5.96 -10.88 -39.03
C ALA A 36 -6.46 -9.83 -38.02
N LEU A 37 -7.71 -9.35 -38.17
CA LEU A 37 -8.31 -8.44 -37.21
C LEU A 37 -8.50 -9.11 -35.84
N ASN A 38 -8.91 -10.38 -35.82
CA ASN A 38 -9.08 -11.12 -34.58
C ASN A 38 -7.76 -11.30 -33.83
N SER A 39 -6.66 -11.60 -34.53
CA SER A 39 -5.34 -11.73 -33.91
C SER A 39 -4.83 -10.41 -33.34
N VAL A 40 -5.06 -9.29 -34.03
CA VAL A 40 -4.71 -7.95 -33.54
C VAL A 40 -5.53 -7.58 -32.30
N VAL A 41 -6.84 -7.82 -32.30
CA VAL A 41 -7.71 -7.54 -31.14
C VAL A 41 -7.30 -8.36 -29.92
N HIS A 42 -6.98 -9.65 -30.12
CA HIS A 42 -6.47 -10.50 -29.04
C HIS A 42 -5.09 -10.05 -28.54
N GLY A 43 -4.18 -9.65 -29.44
CA GLY A 43 -2.87 -9.11 -29.07
C GLY A 43 -2.98 -7.83 -28.24
N LEU A 44 -3.82 -6.89 -28.67
CA LEU A 44 -4.12 -5.66 -27.92
C LEU A 44 -4.77 -5.96 -26.56
N GLY A 45 -5.71 -6.90 -26.53
CA GLY A 45 -6.33 -7.38 -25.29
C GLY A 45 -5.28 -7.92 -24.31
N PHE A 46 -4.36 -8.75 -24.79
CA PHE A 46 -3.29 -9.30 -23.96
C PHE A 46 -2.32 -8.23 -23.46
N THR A 47 -1.85 -7.33 -24.32
CA THR A 47 -0.94 -6.25 -23.92
C THR A 47 -1.58 -5.30 -22.89
N THR A 48 -2.87 -4.98 -23.06
CA THR A 48 -3.58 -4.12 -22.09
C THR A 48 -3.84 -4.83 -20.78
N ALA A 49 -4.13 -6.14 -20.79
CA ALA A 49 -4.23 -6.96 -19.59
C ALA A 49 -2.90 -7.05 -18.83
N THR A 50 -1.76 -7.24 -19.52
CA THR A 50 -0.44 -7.22 -18.89
C THR A 50 -0.13 -5.86 -18.27
N ARG A 51 -0.44 -4.75 -18.97
CA ARG A 51 -0.30 -3.40 -18.42
C ARG A 51 -1.17 -3.22 -17.16
N ALA A 52 -2.42 -3.67 -17.20
CA ALA A 52 -3.31 -3.65 -16.05
C ALA A 52 -2.68 -4.41 -14.87
N GLY A 53 -2.14 -5.61 -15.11
CA GLY A 53 -1.50 -6.44 -14.10
C GLY A 53 -0.31 -5.77 -13.40
N VAL A 54 0.54 -5.04 -14.14
CA VAL A 54 1.64 -4.27 -13.55
C VAL A 54 1.10 -3.11 -12.70
N GLN A 55 0.06 -2.42 -13.16
CA GLN A 55 -0.56 -1.34 -12.40
C GLN A 55 -1.22 -1.84 -11.11
N SER A 56 -1.97 -2.94 -11.18
CA SER A 56 -2.62 -3.52 -10.01
C SER A 56 -1.59 -4.06 -9.03
N GLN A 57 -0.49 -4.64 -9.49
CA GLN A 57 0.59 -5.08 -8.61
C GLN A 57 1.29 -3.89 -7.94
N GLY A 58 1.64 -2.84 -8.70
CA GLY A 58 2.21 -1.62 -8.14
C GLY A 58 1.28 -0.95 -7.13
N GLY A 59 -0.04 -0.98 -7.36
CA GLY A 59 -1.02 -0.53 -6.38
C GLY A 59 -1.05 -1.38 -5.11
N ALA A 60 -0.97 -2.71 -5.24
CA ALA A 60 -0.94 -3.60 -4.09
C ALA A 60 0.31 -3.34 -3.22
N GLU A 61 1.46 -3.18 -3.85
CA GLU A 61 2.73 -2.84 -3.16
C GLU A 61 2.67 -1.45 -2.51
N ALA A 62 2.05 -0.46 -3.15
CA ALA A 62 1.83 0.86 -2.55
C ALA A 62 0.93 0.79 -1.32
N GLY A 63 -0.14 0.00 -1.34
CA GLY A 63 -1.00 -0.21 -0.17
C GLY A 63 -0.30 -0.92 0.98
N LEU A 64 0.57 -1.88 0.67
CA LEU A 64 1.44 -2.53 1.66
C LEU A 64 2.41 -1.52 2.30
N ALA A 65 3.03 -0.66 1.49
CA ALA A 65 3.93 0.38 1.97
C ALA A 65 3.19 1.41 2.86
N ALA A 66 1.98 1.83 2.45
CA ALA A 66 1.15 2.76 3.22
C ALA A 66 0.73 2.16 4.57
N ALA A 67 0.29 0.90 4.58
CA ALA A 67 -0.05 0.20 5.82
C ALA A 67 1.17 0.03 6.73
N ARG A 68 2.34 -0.31 6.18
CA ARG A 68 3.57 -0.43 6.95
C ARG A 68 4.01 0.91 7.55
N ALA A 69 3.89 2.01 6.79
CA ALA A 69 4.22 3.34 7.27
C ALA A 69 3.24 3.81 8.36
N GLY A 70 1.95 3.47 8.28
CA GLY A 70 0.98 3.78 9.34
C GLY A 70 1.16 2.94 10.60
N LEU A 71 1.64 1.70 10.46
CA LEU A 71 1.96 0.83 11.57
C LEU A 71 3.27 1.22 12.28
N TYR A 72 4.25 1.74 11.55
CA TYR A 72 5.54 2.20 12.07
C TYR A 72 5.85 3.64 11.60
N PRO A 73 5.10 4.66 12.07
CA PRO A 73 5.23 6.02 11.56
C PRO A 73 6.53 6.70 12.02
N ASP A 74 7.07 6.30 13.16
CA ASP A 74 8.43 6.64 13.56
C ASP A 74 9.11 5.46 14.28
N ALA A 75 10.44 5.53 14.38
CA ALA A 75 11.21 4.53 15.12
C ALA A 75 11.22 4.78 16.64
N THR A 76 10.66 5.91 17.09
CA THR A 76 10.92 6.51 18.42
C THR A 76 9.70 6.63 19.32
N SER A 77 8.54 7.04 18.81
CA SER A 77 7.30 7.17 19.58
C SER A 77 6.42 5.94 19.49
N HIS A 78 6.65 5.05 18.51
CA HIS A 78 5.92 3.79 18.33
C HIS A 78 4.39 3.92 18.26
N LEU A 79 3.86 5.14 18.08
CA LEU A 79 2.43 5.40 18.01
C LEU A 79 1.90 5.03 16.63
N ASN A 80 1.34 3.83 16.48
CA ASN A 80 0.68 3.44 15.24
C ASN A 80 -0.64 4.20 15.04
N ASN A 81 -1.02 4.45 13.78
CA ASN A 81 -2.29 5.09 13.43
C ASN A 81 -3.36 4.09 12.97
N CYS A 82 -3.15 2.79 13.23
CA CYS A 82 -4.02 1.73 12.72
C CYS A 82 -5.46 1.87 13.22
N ALA A 83 -5.63 2.16 14.52
CA ALA A 83 -6.94 2.31 15.14
C ALA A 83 -7.59 3.67 14.83
N THR A 84 -6.80 4.65 14.40
CA THR A 84 -7.26 6.01 14.08
C THR A 84 -7.53 6.22 12.59
N GLN A 85 -7.35 5.19 11.76
CA GLN A 85 -7.81 5.21 10.37
C GLN A 85 -9.34 5.41 10.30
N PRO A 86 -9.87 6.00 9.21
CA PRO A 86 -11.32 6.19 9.03
C PRO A 86 -12.12 4.90 9.21
N THR A 87 -11.55 3.80 8.74
CA THR A 87 -12.01 2.44 9.05
C THR A 87 -10.85 1.72 9.72
N SER A 88 -11.03 1.32 10.97
CA SER A 88 -9.99 0.66 11.78
C SER A 88 -9.37 -0.52 11.05
N ALA A 89 -8.05 -0.68 11.17
CA ALA A 89 -7.25 -1.74 10.55
C ALA A 89 -7.27 -1.76 9.01
N THR A 90 -7.66 -0.67 8.36
CA THR A 90 -7.67 -0.58 6.89
C THR A 90 -7.00 0.69 6.38
N TYR A 91 -6.22 0.54 5.31
CA TYR A 91 -5.55 1.61 4.59
C TYR A 91 -6.02 1.56 3.13
N ALA A 92 -6.92 2.45 2.78
CA ALA A 92 -7.48 2.53 1.43
C ALA A 92 -7.14 3.88 0.80
N SER A 93 -6.75 3.85 -0.47
CA SER A 93 -6.68 5.04 -1.28
C SER A 93 -8.08 5.42 -1.77
N SER A 94 -8.25 6.67 -2.20
CA SER A 94 -9.46 7.02 -2.94
C SER A 94 -9.54 6.24 -4.27
N THR A 95 -10.74 6.06 -4.82
CA THR A 95 -10.92 5.45 -6.15
C THR A 95 -10.43 6.35 -7.29
N ALA A 96 -10.18 7.63 -7.01
CA ALA A 96 -9.68 8.62 -7.95
C ALA A 96 -8.14 8.81 -7.88
N SER A 97 -7.45 8.19 -6.92
CA SER A 97 -6.01 8.38 -6.74
C SER A 97 -5.18 7.36 -7.52
N THR A 98 -3.99 7.79 -7.93
CA THR A 98 -2.91 6.95 -8.46
C THR A 98 -1.87 6.70 -7.36
N PRO A 99 -1.60 5.46 -6.93
CA PRO A 99 -2.26 4.20 -7.29
C PRO A 99 -3.55 3.91 -6.49
N ILE A 100 -4.40 3.00 -6.99
CA ILE A 100 -5.61 2.53 -6.29
C ILE A 100 -5.28 1.28 -5.48
N TYR A 101 -5.48 1.34 -4.16
CA TYR A 101 -5.24 0.22 -3.26
C TYR A 101 -6.22 0.14 -2.09
N ALA A 102 -6.39 -1.07 -1.58
CA ALA A 102 -7.07 -1.35 -0.32
C ALA A 102 -6.25 -2.40 0.46
N ALA A 103 -5.65 -1.98 1.56
CA ALA A 103 -4.89 -2.85 2.45
C ALA A 103 -5.62 -3.04 3.78
N THR A 104 -5.64 -4.29 4.25
CA THR A 104 -6.19 -4.67 5.55
C THR A 104 -5.08 -5.23 6.42
N VAL A 105 -5.20 -4.98 7.72
CA VAL A 105 -4.26 -5.46 8.73
C VAL A 105 -4.95 -6.51 9.59
N ASP A 106 -4.33 -7.67 9.69
CA ASP A 106 -4.71 -8.73 10.62
C ASP A 106 -3.61 -8.87 11.67
N GLN A 107 -3.99 -9.17 12.91
CA GLN A 107 -3.04 -9.44 14.00
C GLN A 107 -3.03 -10.91 14.37
N TYR A 108 -1.90 -11.38 14.89
CA TYR A 108 -1.74 -12.71 15.44
C TYR A 108 -1.25 -12.65 16.89
N ASP A 109 -1.95 -13.35 17.77
CA ASP A 109 -1.58 -13.50 19.19
C ASP A 109 -1.61 -14.98 19.61
N ALA A 110 -1.54 -15.26 20.92
CA ALA A 110 -1.55 -16.62 21.46
C ALA A 110 -2.83 -17.41 21.15
N THR A 111 -3.93 -16.73 20.78
CA THR A 111 -5.23 -17.34 20.45
C THR A 111 -5.42 -17.56 18.94
N GLY A 112 -4.57 -16.95 18.10
CA GLY A 112 -4.55 -17.14 16.66
C GLY A 112 -4.66 -15.84 15.86
N TRP A 113 -5.15 -15.96 14.63
CA TRP A 113 -5.36 -14.83 13.71
C TRP A 113 -6.67 -14.11 14.01
N HIS A 114 -6.57 -12.79 14.21
CA HIS A 114 -7.72 -11.89 14.27
C HIS A 114 -7.78 -11.07 12.99
N LEU A 115 -8.88 -11.23 12.26
CA LEU A 115 -9.09 -10.57 10.98
C LEU A 115 -9.48 -9.10 11.19
N VAL A 116 -8.91 -8.20 10.38
CA VAL A 116 -9.21 -6.76 10.39
C VAL A 116 -9.09 -6.18 11.80
N ALA A 117 -7.91 -6.36 12.40
CA ALA A 117 -7.64 -5.96 13.77
C ALA A 117 -6.25 -5.35 13.89
N CYS A 118 -6.18 -4.23 14.62
CA CYS A 118 -4.94 -3.51 14.85
C CYS A 118 -4.08 -4.20 15.90
N PRO A 119 -2.74 -4.08 15.79
CA PRO A 119 -1.84 -4.70 16.75
C PRO A 119 -2.03 -4.17 18.17
N THR A 120 -1.95 -5.06 19.14
CA THR A 120 -2.04 -4.83 20.57
C THR A 120 -0.76 -5.27 21.27
N ALA A 121 -0.70 -5.13 22.61
CA ALA A 121 0.47 -5.52 23.38
C ALA A 121 0.79 -7.03 23.30
N SER A 122 -0.22 -7.88 23.06
CA SER A 122 -0.07 -9.34 22.92
C SER A 122 0.24 -9.79 21.49
N THR A 123 0.23 -8.88 20.52
CA THR A 123 0.47 -9.22 19.11
C THR A 123 1.92 -9.61 18.89
N THR A 124 2.12 -10.74 18.22
CA THR A 124 3.46 -11.25 17.88
C THR A 124 3.76 -11.18 16.39
N GLN A 125 2.72 -11.21 15.56
CA GLN A 125 2.82 -11.07 14.12
C GLN A 125 1.66 -10.23 13.58
N VAL A 126 1.92 -9.58 12.45
CA VAL A 126 0.92 -8.80 11.72
C VAL A 126 0.96 -9.24 10.28
N ARG A 127 -0.21 -9.51 9.72
CA ARG A 127 -0.38 -9.78 8.30
C ARG A 127 -1.02 -8.56 7.65
N ILE A 128 -0.37 -8.04 6.63
CA ILE A 128 -0.90 -6.98 5.80
C ILE A 128 -1.29 -7.61 4.47
N THR A 129 -2.55 -7.49 4.12
CA THR A 129 -3.09 -7.98 2.87
C THR A 129 -3.55 -6.78 2.05
N SER A 130 -2.85 -6.51 0.95
CA SER A 130 -3.14 -5.37 0.07
C SER A 130 -3.66 -5.84 -1.28
N THR A 131 -4.76 -5.25 -1.72
CA THR A 131 -5.32 -5.45 -3.05
C THR A 131 -5.18 -4.16 -3.85
N GLY A 132 -4.39 -4.20 -4.92
CA GLY A 132 -4.27 -3.10 -5.86
C GLY A 132 -5.22 -3.28 -7.04
N THR A 133 -5.72 -2.17 -7.56
CA THR A 133 -6.62 -2.17 -8.71
C THR A 133 -6.02 -1.37 -9.86
N ALA A 134 -6.02 -1.95 -11.06
CA ALA A 134 -5.55 -1.28 -12.27
C ALA A 134 -6.49 -0.12 -12.63
N GLN A 135 -5.91 1.04 -12.94
CA GLN A 135 -6.70 2.18 -13.44
C GLN A 135 -7.11 2.00 -14.89
N ALA A 136 -6.18 1.54 -15.73
CA ALA A 136 -6.44 1.20 -17.11
C ALA A 136 -6.79 -0.29 -17.18
N ARG A 137 -8.08 -0.58 -17.34
CA ARG A 137 -8.58 -1.94 -17.57
C ARG A 137 -8.16 -2.45 -18.95
N GLY A 138 -7.94 -3.76 -19.02
CA GLY A 138 -7.80 -4.50 -20.26
C GLY A 138 -9.00 -4.32 -21.19
N VAL A 139 -8.75 -4.39 -22.49
CA VAL A 139 -9.80 -4.28 -23.52
C VAL A 139 -10.16 -5.67 -24.06
N ALA A 140 -11.17 -5.73 -24.94
CA ALA A 140 -11.60 -6.96 -25.60
C ALA A 140 -11.98 -8.11 -24.63
N GLY A 141 -12.58 -7.74 -23.49
CA GLY A 141 -13.06 -8.71 -22.48
C GLY A 141 -11.96 -9.30 -21.59
N GLN A 142 -10.71 -8.87 -21.75
CA GLN A 142 -9.59 -9.37 -20.94
C GLN A 142 -9.59 -8.72 -19.56
N THR A 143 -10.04 -9.45 -18.55
CA THR A 143 -10.09 -9.01 -17.14
C THR A 143 -8.88 -9.45 -16.30
N ALA A 144 -8.01 -10.26 -16.89
CA ALA A 144 -6.77 -10.67 -16.26
C ALA A 144 -5.92 -9.44 -15.88
N GLY A 145 -5.49 -9.37 -14.63
CA GLY A 145 -4.66 -8.27 -14.13
C GLY A 145 -5.43 -7.02 -13.67
N TYR A 146 -6.76 -7.06 -13.49
CA TYR A 146 -7.48 -5.91 -12.91
C TYR A 146 -7.19 -5.73 -11.42
N HIS A 147 -6.98 -6.85 -10.74
CA HIS A 147 -6.71 -6.90 -9.32
C HIS A 147 -5.49 -7.77 -9.09
N SER A 148 -4.56 -7.26 -8.27
CA SER A 148 -3.45 -8.04 -7.75
C SER A 148 -3.49 -7.96 -6.24
N LYS A 149 -3.23 -9.09 -5.58
CA LYS A 149 -3.21 -9.21 -4.13
C LYS A 149 -1.79 -9.53 -3.68
N VAL A 150 -1.29 -8.75 -2.74
CA VAL A 150 0.02 -8.95 -2.11
C VAL A 150 -0.20 -9.12 -0.62
N GLU A 151 0.50 -10.08 -0.04
CA GLU A 151 0.45 -10.37 1.39
C GLU A 151 1.85 -10.30 1.98
N ALA A 152 1.98 -9.67 3.13
CA ALA A 152 3.20 -9.67 3.92
C ALA A 152 2.87 -10.05 5.36
N VAL A 153 3.55 -11.06 5.89
CA VAL A 153 3.52 -11.41 7.31
C VAL A 153 4.79 -10.90 7.95
N LEU A 154 4.64 -10.02 8.93
CA LEU A 154 5.71 -9.32 9.60
C LEU A 154 5.70 -9.71 11.07
N LYS A 155 6.89 -9.90 11.65
CA LYS A 155 6.99 -10.00 13.11
C LYS A 155 6.66 -8.64 13.71
N TRP A 156 5.77 -8.62 14.69
CA TRP A 156 5.46 -7.42 15.45
C TRP A 156 6.35 -7.38 16.69
N LEU A 157 7.16 -6.33 16.79
CA LEU A 157 7.81 -6.03 18.05
C LEU A 157 6.83 -5.14 18.81
N THR A 158 6.23 -5.66 19.87
CA THR A 158 5.45 -4.83 20.77
C THR A 158 6.36 -3.70 21.26
N PRO A 159 5.99 -2.43 21.00
CA PRO A 159 6.73 -1.30 21.55
C PRO A 159 6.90 -1.50 23.05
N GLY A 160 8.09 -1.20 23.56
CA GLY A 160 8.26 -1.07 25.00
C GLY A 160 7.23 -0.10 25.55
N THR A 161 6.87 -0.23 26.83
CA THR A 161 6.00 0.74 27.48
C THR A 161 6.59 2.13 27.30
N VAL A 162 5.91 3.02 26.57
CA VAL A 162 6.31 4.43 26.49
C VAL A 162 6.22 4.99 27.91
N PRO A 163 7.33 5.44 28.52
CA PRO A 163 7.30 5.99 29.86
C PRO A 163 6.33 7.19 29.89
N SER A 164 5.34 7.10 30.77
CA SER A 164 4.32 8.12 30.94
C SER A 164 4.39 8.74 32.33
N GLY A 165 4.14 10.04 32.40
CA GLY A 165 4.18 10.79 33.65
C GLY A 165 5.53 11.43 33.95
N VAL A 166 5.67 11.91 35.18
CA VAL A 166 6.85 12.62 35.66
C VAL A 166 7.96 11.62 35.96
N GLY A 167 9.17 11.85 35.45
CA GLY A 167 10.32 10.95 35.66
C GLY A 167 10.74 10.89 37.13
N MET A 168 10.83 12.05 37.78
CA MET A 168 11.13 12.19 39.21
C MET A 168 10.23 13.25 39.83
N TYR A 169 9.46 12.87 40.86
CA TYR A 169 8.58 13.78 41.57
C TYR A 169 9.07 14.01 43.01
N LEU A 170 9.33 15.26 43.34
CA LEU A 170 9.74 15.71 44.66
C LEU A 170 8.67 16.67 45.20
N TYR A 171 8.14 16.36 46.38
CA TYR A 171 7.16 17.24 47.02
C TYR A 171 7.83 18.46 47.65
N GLY A 172 8.95 18.25 48.34
CA GLY A 172 9.83 19.30 48.86
C GLY A 172 10.95 19.62 47.86
N GLY A 173 11.60 20.78 48.01
CA GLY A 173 12.75 21.17 47.19
C GLY A 173 13.87 20.12 47.14
N ALA A 174 14.82 20.31 46.23
CA ALA A 174 15.95 19.41 46.03
C ALA A 174 17.27 20.16 45.85
N ALA A 175 18.37 19.48 46.18
CA ALA A 175 19.71 19.92 45.87
C ALA A 175 20.41 18.80 45.09
N VAL A 176 21.10 19.17 44.00
CA VAL A 176 21.88 18.23 43.20
C VAL A 176 23.35 18.45 43.50
N GLU A 177 24.01 17.38 43.94
CA GLU A 177 25.43 17.41 44.32
C GLU A 177 26.35 17.40 43.08
N ALA A 178 27.62 17.76 43.30
CA ALA A 178 28.63 17.88 42.25
C ALA A 178 28.77 16.58 41.43
N ASN A 179 28.98 16.72 40.12
CA ASN A 179 29.17 15.62 39.17
C ASN A 179 28.00 14.62 39.07
N SER A 180 26.77 15.04 39.42
CA SER A 180 25.57 14.23 39.21
C SER A 180 25.08 14.35 37.77
N SER A 181 24.77 13.22 37.13
CA SER A 181 24.14 13.17 35.81
C SER A 181 22.76 12.53 35.93
N LEU A 182 21.72 13.28 35.59
CA LEU A 182 20.34 12.78 35.54
C LEU A 182 19.89 12.80 34.08
N ASP A 183 19.58 11.63 33.54
CA ASP A 183 18.97 11.51 32.22
C ASP A 183 17.47 11.22 32.36
N LEU A 184 16.68 12.22 32.05
CA LEU A 184 15.22 12.26 32.19
C LEU A 184 14.57 12.60 30.84
N SER A 185 15.31 12.44 29.73
CA SER A 185 14.86 12.78 28.38
C SER A 185 13.72 11.89 27.88
N GLU A 186 13.51 10.73 28.49
CA GLU A 186 12.43 9.80 28.11
C GLU A 186 11.07 10.12 28.77
N SER A 187 11.01 11.08 29.71
CA SER A 187 9.74 11.49 30.30
C SER A 187 8.91 12.30 29.29
N THR A 188 7.67 11.85 29.07
CA THR A 188 6.68 12.54 28.22
C THR A 188 6.05 13.78 28.88
N SER A 189 6.37 14.07 30.14
CA SER A 189 5.89 15.23 30.89
C SER A 189 7.06 16.07 31.41
N ALA A 190 7.18 16.25 32.73
CA ALA A 190 8.37 16.79 33.37
C ALA A 190 9.32 15.63 33.73
N GLY A 191 10.55 15.67 33.23
CA GLY A 191 11.62 14.78 33.66
C GLY A 191 11.83 14.86 35.17
N LEU A 192 11.94 16.07 35.71
CA LEU A 192 12.00 16.36 37.14
C LEU A 192 10.90 17.35 37.52
N MET A 193 10.05 17.02 38.49
CA MET A 193 9.02 17.92 39.02
C MET A 193 9.24 18.17 40.51
N ILE A 194 9.31 19.45 40.90
CA ILE A 194 9.29 19.89 42.29
C ILE A 194 8.00 20.63 42.55
N LYS A 195 7.14 20.07 43.40
CA LYS A 195 5.81 20.64 43.64
C LYS A 195 5.81 21.82 44.61
N ASN A 196 6.69 21.82 45.60
CA ASN A 196 6.78 22.91 46.57
C ASN A 196 8.21 23.03 47.14
N GLY A 197 8.98 23.98 46.61
CA GLY A 197 10.34 24.27 47.08
C GLY A 197 11.32 24.51 45.94
N ASP A 198 12.55 24.86 46.32
CA ASP A 198 13.58 25.28 45.37
C ASP A 198 14.40 24.09 44.85
N LEU A 199 14.98 24.25 43.65
CA LEU A 199 16.00 23.37 43.10
C LEU A 199 17.36 24.08 43.13
N TYR A 200 18.31 23.50 43.85
CA TYR A 200 19.68 23.97 43.92
C TYR A 200 20.60 23.08 43.07
N CYS A 201 21.02 23.60 41.92
CA CYS A 201 22.01 23.02 41.02
C CYS A 201 23.26 23.91 40.99
N ASN A 202 23.81 24.23 42.17
CA ASN A 202 24.92 25.18 42.33
C ASN A 202 26.30 24.50 42.41
N LYS A 203 26.37 23.21 42.11
CA LYS A 203 27.59 22.41 42.19
C LYS A 203 28.12 22.11 40.79
N ASN A 204 29.45 22.13 40.63
CA ASN A 204 30.08 21.92 39.33
C ASN A 204 29.80 20.51 38.79
N GLY A 205 29.62 20.43 37.46
CA GLY A 205 29.50 19.17 36.73
C GLY A 205 28.12 18.51 36.82
N THR A 206 27.10 19.20 37.32
CA THR A 206 25.73 18.70 37.30
C THR A 206 25.15 18.76 35.88
N VAL A 207 24.70 17.63 35.37
CA VAL A 207 24.02 17.52 34.07
C VAL A 207 22.62 16.98 34.29
N ILE A 208 21.60 17.72 33.85
CA ILE A 208 20.22 17.25 33.81
C ILE A 208 19.78 17.28 32.35
N ASN A 209 19.59 16.11 31.76
CA ASN A 209 19.08 15.95 30.41
C ASN A 209 17.57 15.68 30.47
N GLY A 210 16.76 16.47 29.78
CA GLY A 210 15.29 16.40 29.83
C GLY A 210 14.63 17.67 30.38
N SER A 211 13.34 17.58 30.68
CA SER A 211 12.52 18.71 31.14
C SER A 211 12.52 18.83 32.67
N VAL A 212 12.63 20.05 33.19
CA VAL A 212 12.57 20.32 34.63
C VAL A 212 11.45 21.31 34.91
N LEU A 213 10.58 20.98 35.87
CA LEU A 213 9.45 21.80 36.31
C LEU A 213 9.59 22.07 37.81
N VAL A 214 9.91 23.31 38.19
CA VAL A 214 10.08 23.72 39.59
C VAL A 214 9.00 24.71 39.97
N ASN A 215 8.22 24.40 41.00
CA ASN A 215 7.29 25.33 41.63
C ASN A 215 7.96 25.93 42.88
N GLY A 216 8.91 26.82 42.62
CA GLY A 216 9.84 27.45 43.56
C GLY A 216 10.97 28.13 42.78
N ASN A 217 12.09 28.44 43.42
CA ASN A 217 13.25 29.02 42.74
C ASN A 217 14.14 27.93 42.14
N LEU A 218 14.69 28.21 40.97
CA LEU A 218 15.69 27.38 40.30
C LEU A 218 17.03 28.12 40.32
N THR A 219 18.03 27.53 40.97
CA THR A 219 19.38 28.11 41.07
C THR A 219 20.37 27.23 40.33
N PHE A 220 20.97 27.75 39.26
CA PHE A 220 22.15 27.15 38.61
C PHE A 220 23.38 27.98 38.96
N ALA A 221 24.51 27.33 39.23
CA ALA A 221 25.81 27.97 39.19
C ALA A 221 26.47 27.60 37.85
N ASP A 222 26.99 28.60 37.15
CA ASP A 222 27.81 28.42 35.94
C ASP A 222 29.13 27.70 36.26
#